data_AF-A0A3D0G4J9-F1
#
_entry.id   AF-A0A3D0G4J9-F1
#
_cell.length_a   1.000
_cell.length_b   1.000
_cell.length_c   1.000
_cell.angle_alpha   90.00
_cell.angle_beta   90.00
_cell.angle_gamma   90.00
#
_symmetry.space_group_name_H-M   'P 1'
#
loop_
_entity.id
_entity.type
_entity.pdbx_description
1 polymer ?
#
loop_
_entity_poly.entity_id
_entity_poly.type
_entity_poly.pdbx_seq_one_letter_code
_entity_poly.pdbx_strand_id
1 'polypeptide(L)'
;MAALSATPALALSCMRFDPVDAFTFANEATESYVVIRGALAYDASEVPEGYSEDNVPVSIPGKVAGKLLGENGFQEEVGVEVMLDIGCTGGWCGGVPAGEDVLMFLRYEDESYHIALDPCQPMAFSEPQAEVIADIEACMDGNCPK
;
A
#
# COMPACT_ATOMS: atom_id res chain seq x y z
N MET A 1 -48.27 -13.97 -1.77
CA MET A 1 -47.36 -12.95 -2.36
C MET A 1 -46.06 -13.01 -1.60
N ALA A 2 -45.03 -13.67 -2.16
CA ALA A 2 -43.69 -13.71 -1.58
C ALA A 2 -42.87 -12.58 -2.23
N ALA A 3 -42.51 -11.57 -1.44
CA ALA A 3 -41.65 -10.49 -1.89
C ALA A 3 -40.19 -10.93 -1.71
N LEU A 4 -39.48 -11.15 -2.81
CA LEU A 4 -38.02 -11.22 -2.79
C LEU A 4 -37.49 -9.79 -2.70
N SER A 5 -37.12 -9.37 -1.50
CA SER A 5 -36.30 -8.17 -1.31
C SER A 5 -34.89 -8.48 -1.81
N ALA A 6 -34.58 -8.04 -3.04
CA ALA A 6 -33.20 -7.94 -3.49
C ALA A 6 -32.50 -6.87 -2.64
N THR A 7 -31.72 -7.30 -1.65
CA THR A 7 -30.76 -6.41 -0.99
C THR A 7 -29.83 -5.83 -2.06
N PRO A 8 -29.60 -4.51 -2.09
CA PRO A 8 -28.59 -3.95 -2.98
C PRO A 8 -27.25 -4.57 -2.59
N ALA A 9 -26.66 -5.33 -3.50
CA ALA A 9 -25.24 -5.60 -3.46
C ALA A 9 -24.57 -4.23 -3.59
N LEU A 10 -24.14 -3.66 -2.46
CA LEU A 10 -23.25 -2.52 -2.48
C LEU A 10 -21.95 -3.02 -3.11
N ALA A 11 -21.86 -2.90 -4.43
CA ALA A 11 -20.62 -3.07 -5.15
C ALA A 11 -19.68 -1.97 -4.64
N LEU A 12 -18.84 -2.33 -3.67
CA LEU A 12 -17.71 -1.53 -3.20
C LEU A 12 -16.68 -1.45 -4.33
N SER A 13 -17.04 -0.72 -5.37
CA SER A 13 -16.15 -0.34 -6.48
C SER A 13 -15.40 0.90 -6.01
N CYS A 14 -14.42 0.70 -5.14
CA CYS A 14 -13.52 1.79 -4.79
C CYS A 14 -12.99 2.44 -6.07
N MET A 15 -12.91 3.77 -6.07
CA MET A 15 -12.24 4.48 -7.15
C MET A 15 -10.82 3.92 -7.24
N ARG A 16 -10.35 3.64 -8.46
CA ARG A 16 -9.04 3.03 -8.65
C ARG A 16 -7.99 4.02 -8.15
N PHE A 17 -7.35 3.69 -7.04
CA PHE A 17 -6.26 4.44 -6.44
C PHE A 17 -4.96 3.88 -7.00
N ASP A 18 -4.24 4.68 -7.78
CA ASP A 18 -3.03 4.28 -8.48
C ASP A 18 -1.74 4.77 -7.76
N PRO A 19 -0.55 4.39 -8.24
CA PRO A 19 0.71 4.81 -7.61
C PRO A 19 0.93 6.33 -7.55
N VAL A 20 0.43 7.09 -8.53
CA VAL A 20 0.55 8.55 -8.56
C VAL A 20 -0.41 9.18 -7.56
N ASP A 21 -1.61 8.60 -7.39
CA ASP A 21 -2.53 8.96 -6.30
C ASP A 21 -1.87 8.71 -4.93
N ALA A 22 -1.20 7.57 -4.76
CA ALA A 22 -0.46 7.22 -3.54
C ALA A 22 0.68 8.21 -3.24
N PHE A 23 1.45 8.60 -4.26
CA PHE A 23 2.50 9.60 -4.11
C PHE A 23 1.92 10.95 -3.71
N THR A 24 0.86 11.38 -4.39
CA THR A 24 0.19 12.66 -4.09
C THR A 24 -0.34 12.66 -2.65
N PHE A 25 -1.02 11.59 -2.25
CA PHE A 25 -1.49 11.40 -0.88
C PHE A 25 -0.35 11.47 0.14
N ALA A 26 0.74 10.74 -0.08
CA ALA A 26 1.90 10.73 0.81
C ALA A 26 2.60 12.10 0.90
N ASN A 27 2.66 12.84 -0.21
CA ASN A 27 3.27 14.16 -0.28
C ASN A 27 2.40 15.26 0.37
N GLU A 28 1.08 15.08 0.41
CA GLU A 28 0.13 15.99 1.07
C GLU A 28 -0.11 15.64 2.55
N ALA A 29 0.33 14.46 3.00
CA ALA A 29 0.18 13.99 4.37
C ALA A 29 1.02 14.80 5.37
N THR A 30 0.56 14.82 6.62
CA THR A 30 1.32 15.43 7.72
C THR A 30 2.44 14.53 8.24
N GLU A 31 2.28 13.23 8.02
CA GLU A 31 3.18 12.16 8.40
C GLU A 31 4.34 12.07 7.40
N SER A 32 5.48 11.58 7.88
CA SER A 32 6.65 11.41 7.00
C SER A 32 6.50 10.12 6.20
N TYR A 33 6.66 10.21 4.88
CA TYR A 33 6.67 9.05 4.01
C TYR A 33 8.01 8.86 3.33
N VAL A 34 8.37 7.60 3.12
CA VAL A 34 9.46 7.20 2.22
C VAL A 34 8.93 6.24 1.18
N VAL A 35 9.48 6.31 -0.03
CA VAL A 35 9.09 5.41 -1.13
C VAL A 35 10.24 4.46 -1.41
N ILE A 36 9.97 3.16 -1.36
CA ILE A 36 10.96 2.11 -1.57
C ILE A 36 10.47 1.20 -2.69
N ARG A 37 11.36 0.87 -3.63
CA ARG A 37 11.13 -0.20 -4.61
C ARG A 37 12.00 -1.39 -4.28
N GLY A 38 11.40 -2.56 -4.11
CA GLY A 38 12.14 -3.80 -3.92
C GLY A 38 11.30 -4.91 -3.31
N ALA A 39 11.94 -5.75 -2.51
CA ALA A 39 11.33 -6.93 -1.92
C ALA A 39 10.55 -6.61 -0.65
N LEU A 40 9.37 -7.22 -0.54
CA LEU A 40 8.55 -7.24 0.68
C LEU A 40 8.43 -8.68 1.18
N ALA A 41 8.86 -8.92 2.41
CA ALA A 41 8.77 -10.21 3.08
C ALA A 41 7.93 -10.11 4.36
N TYR A 42 6.95 -10.99 4.52
CA TYR A 42 6.13 -11.11 5.72
C TYR A 42 5.51 -12.52 5.81
N ASP A 43 5.01 -12.87 6.99
CA ASP A 43 4.32 -14.14 7.18
C ASP A 43 2.86 -14.02 6.74
N ALA A 44 2.55 -14.56 5.55
CA ALA A 44 1.20 -14.53 5.01
C ALA A 44 0.19 -15.31 5.86
N SER A 45 0.63 -16.19 6.77
CA SER A 45 -0.25 -16.90 7.70
C SER A 45 -0.73 -16.01 8.86
N GLU A 46 -0.11 -14.86 9.07
CA GLU A 46 -0.55 -13.85 10.04
C GLU A 46 -1.61 -12.90 9.45
N VAL A 47 -1.89 -12.98 8.13
CA VAL A 47 -2.97 -12.22 7.49
C VAL A 47 -4.32 -12.86 7.82
N PRO A 48 -5.31 -12.10 8.34
CA PRO A 48 -6.64 -12.63 8.64
C PRO A 48 -7.34 -13.14 7.37
N GLU A 49 -7.96 -14.32 7.45
CA GLU A 49 -8.72 -14.94 6.34
C GLU A 49 -10.03 -14.20 5.99
N GLY A 50 -10.39 -13.15 6.73
CA GLY A 50 -11.55 -12.31 6.50
C GLY A 50 -11.82 -11.34 7.64
N TYR A 51 -12.57 -10.29 7.35
CA TYR A 51 -13.04 -9.34 8.37
C TYR A 51 -14.22 -9.94 9.16
N SER A 52 -14.20 -9.76 10.47
CA SER A 52 -15.35 -9.91 11.36
C SER A 52 -15.57 -8.56 12.06
N GLU A 53 -16.78 -8.23 12.50
CA GLU A 53 -17.03 -6.98 13.25
C GLU A 53 -16.23 -6.90 14.56
N ASP A 54 -15.68 -8.04 15.01
CA ASP A 54 -14.81 -8.15 16.18
C ASP A 54 -13.30 -8.08 15.81
N ASN A 55 -12.95 -8.04 14.51
CA ASN A 55 -11.56 -7.95 14.03
C ASN A 55 -11.10 -6.48 14.02
N VAL A 56 -10.29 -6.15 15.01
CA VAL A 56 -9.50 -4.91 15.09
C VAL A 56 -8.49 -4.89 13.92
N PRO A 57 -8.18 -3.72 13.31
CA PRO A 57 -7.04 -3.60 12.39
C PRO A 57 -5.82 -4.31 12.95
N VAL A 58 -5.20 -5.19 12.15
CA VAL A 58 -4.03 -5.94 12.59
C VAL A 58 -2.79 -5.34 11.95
N SER A 59 -1.74 -5.19 12.77
CA SER A 59 -0.41 -4.84 12.30
C SER A 59 0.48 -6.06 12.46
N ILE A 60 1.01 -6.57 11.36
CA ILE A 60 1.92 -7.73 11.36
C ILE A 60 3.33 -7.30 10.98
N PRO A 61 4.38 -7.92 11.55
CA PRO A 61 5.75 -7.56 11.22
C PRO A 61 6.14 -8.00 9.80
N GLY A 62 6.91 -7.16 9.12
CA GLY A 62 7.46 -7.42 7.80
C GLY A 62 8.86 -6.84 7.65
N LYS A 63 9.48 -7.13 6.51
CA LYS A 63 10.79 -6.62 6.13
C LYS A 63 10.76 -6.12 4.69
N VAL A 64 11.32 -4.94 4.50
CA VAL A 64 11.50 -4.33 3.19
C VAL A 64 12.99 -4.24 2.90
N ALA A 65 13.39 -4.67 1.70
CA ALA A 65 14.74 -4.52 1.20
C ALA A 65 14.70 -4.06 -0.26
N GLY A 66 15.40 -2.99 -0.59
CA GLY A 66 15.30 -2.43 -1.93
C GLY A 66 16.06 -1.13 -2.08
N LYS A 67 15.51 -0.24 -2.91
CA LYS A 67 16.07 1.07 -3.18
C LYS A 67 15.12 2.17 -2.75
N LEU A 68 15.64 3.19 -2.09
CA LEU A 68 14.92 4.39 -1.68
C LEU A 68 14.78 5.35 -2.87
N LEU A 69 13.61 5.96 -3.01
CA LEU A 69 13.39 7.09 -3.91
C LEU A 69 14.08 8.34 -3.34
N GLY A 70 14.94 8.95 -4.14
CA GLY A 70 15.55 10.26 -3.85
C GLY A 70 15.59 11.14 -5.08
N GLU A 71 16.32 12.25 -5.00
CA GLU A 71 16.48 13.24 -6.09
C GLU A 71 17.04 12.65 -7.40
N ASN A 72 17.70 11.49 -7.35
CA ASN A 72 18.25 10.82 -8.54
C ASN A 72 17.52 9.49 -8.85
N GLY A 73 16.28 9.35 -8.38
CA GLY A 73 15.48 8.13 -8.51
C GLY A 73 15.84 7.05 -7.50
N PHE A 74 15.56 5.80 -7.85
CA PHE A 74 15.78 4.63 -6.97
C PHE A 74 17.24 4.16 -7.00
N GLN A 75 18.11 4.78 -6.19
CA GLN A 75 19.55 4.47 -6.16
C GLN A 75 20.09 3.95 -4.82
N GLU A 76 19.68 4.55 -3.71
CA GLU A 76 20.22 4.22 -2.39
C GLU A 76 19.65 2.89 -1.89
N GLU A 77 20.52 1.95 -1.52
CA GLU A 77 20.10 0.66 -0.95
C GLU A 77 19.61 0.85 0.49
N VAL A 78 18.47 0.22 0.80
CA VAL A 78 17.83 0.33 2.11
C VAL A 78 17.23 -1.01 2.53
N GLY A 79 17.29 -1.28 3.84
CA GLY A 79 16.63 -2.42 4.46
C GLY A 79 16.03 -2.00 5.81
N VAL A 80 14.71 -2.15 5.97
CA VAL A 80 13.99 -1.72 7.17
C VAL A 80 13.01 -2.79 7.64
N GLU A 81 12.79 -2.82 8.94
CA GLU A 81 11.65 -3.50 9.55
C GLU A 81 10.42 -2.60 9.38
N VAL A 82 9.28 -3.20 9.06
CA VAL A 82 8.03 -2.48 8.78
C VAL A 82 6.87 -3.21 9.45
N MET A 83 5.87 -2.45 9.88
CA MET A 83 4.57 -2.96 10.29
C MET A 83 3.59 -2.88 9.12
N LEU A 84 2.96 -4.00 8.78
CA LEU A 84 1.96 -4.08 7.74
C LEU A 84 0.59 -3.86 8.37
N ASP A 85 0.02 -2.68 8.16
CA ASP A 85 -1.29 -2.31 8.69
C ASP A 85 -2.37 -2.81 7.73
N ILE A 86 -3.02 -3.91 8.10
CA ILE A 86 -3.99 -4.60 7.24
C ILE A 86 -5.36 -3.95 7.42
N GLY A 87 -5.80 -3.22 6.41
CA GLY A 87 -7.15 -2.69 6.31
C GLY A 87 -8.10 -3.74 5.73
N CYS A 88 -9.31 -3.84 6.28
CA CYS A 88 -10.34 -4.70 5.70
C CYS A 88 -11.62 -3.92 5.45
N THR A 89 -12.19 -4.08 4.26
CA THR A 89 -13.44 -3.44 3.87
C THR A 89 -14.44 -4.50 3.45
N GLY A 90 -15.55 -4.62 4.19
CA GLY A 90 -16.53 -5.67 3.96
C GLY A 90 -15.97 -7.03 4.39
N GLY A 91 -16.03 -8.05 3.53
CA GLY A 91 -15.49 -9.38 3.81
C GLY A 91 -14.07 -9.61 3.29
N TRP A 92 -13.38 -8.57 2.80
CA TRP A 92 -12.07 -8.67 2.14
C TRP A 92 -11.06 -7.77 2.84
N CYS A 93 -9.90 -8.33 3.15
CA CYS A 93 -8.74 -7.59 3.64
C CYS A 93 -7.84 -7.20 2.47
N GLY A 94 -7.21 -6.03 2.58
CA GLY A 94 -6.18 -5.60 1.67
C GLY A 94 -4.94 -6.48 1.82
N GLY A 95 -4.15 -6.51 0.76
CA GLY A 95 -2.96 -7.31 0.70
C GLY A 95 -2.22 -7.00 -0.59
N VAL A 96 -0.90 -7.10 -0.53
CA VAL A 96 -0.05 -7.10 -1.72
C VAL A 96 0.65 -8.46 -1.74
N PRO A 97 0.74 -9.16 -2.87
CA PRO A 97 1.57 -10.34 -2.95
C PRO A 97 2.97 -10.01 -2.47
N ALA A 98 3.48 -10.77 -1.49
CA ALA A 98 4.90 -10.79 -1.20
C ALA A 98 5.65 -11.07 -2.50
N GLY A 99 6.72 -10.31 -2.76
CA GLY A 99 7.40 -10.32 -4.04
C GLY A 99 8.71 -9.57 -4.00
N GLU A 100 9.49 -9.70 -5.08
CA GLU A 100 10.82 -9.09 -5.20
C GLU A 100 10.80 -7.69 -5.84
N ASP A 101 9.70 -7.32 -6.49
CA ASP A 101 9.51 -6.00 -7.10
C ASP A 101 8.17 -5.41 -6.68
N VAL A 102 8.19 -4.63 -5.61
CA VAL A 102 7.04 -3.92 -5.05
C VAL A 102 7.42 -2.45 -4.89
N LEU A 103 6.58 -1.55 -5.37
CA LEU A 103 6.65 -0.13 -5.05
C LEU A 103 5.85 0.11 -3.76
N MET A 104 6.52 0.61 -2.73
CA MET A 104 5.99 0.68 -1.37
C MET A 104 6.12 2.11 -0.82
N PHE A 105 5.03 2.62 -0.26
CA PHE A 105 4.97 3.92 0.40
C PHE A 105 4.88 3.67 1.91
N LEU A 106 5.99 3.86 2.61
CA LEU A 106 6.10 3.59 4.04
C LEU A 106 5.91 4.89 4.81
N ARG A 107 4.91 4.93 5.69
CA ARG A 107 4.75 5.96 6.71
C ARG A 107 5.76 5.73 7.82
N TYR A 108 6.38 6.79 8.34
CA TYR A 108 7.24 6.74 9.52
C TYR A 108 6.56 7.49 10.66
N GLU A 109 6.20 6.77 11.72
CA GLU A 109 5.57 7.28 12.93
C GLU A 109 6.00 6.44 14.14
N ASP A 110 5.99 7.02 15.34
CA ASP A 110 6.28 6.31 16.59
C ASP A 110 7.56 5.44 16.57
N GLU A 111 8.60 5.92 15.86
CA GLU A 111 9.90 5.24 15.68
C GLU A 111 9.85 3.93 14.87
N SER A 112 8.76 3.68 14.13
CA SER A 112 8.59 2.52 13.25
C SER A 112 8.12 2.91 11.85
N TYR A 113 8.45 2.07 10.87
CA TYR A 113 7.86 2.15 9.54
C TYR A 113 6.56 1.36 9.48
N HIS A 114 5.59 1.90 8.77
CA HIS A 114 4.26 1.34 8.57
C HIS A 114 3.91 1.36 7.08
N ILE A 115 3.23 0.32 6.61
CA ILE A 115 2.66 0.29 5.26
C ILE A 115 1.21 -0.11 5.33
N ALA A 116 0.34 0.73 4.77
CA ALA A 116 -1.09 0.47 4.73
C ALA A 116 -1.42 -0.49 3.58
N LEU A 117 -1.92 -1.68 3.94
CA LEU A 117 -2.46 -2.65 3.00
C LEU A 117 -3.99 -2.52 3.02
N ASP A 118 -4.48 -1.46 2.41
CA ASP A 118 -5.92 -1.18 2.26
C ASP A 118 -6.42 -1.61 0.87
N PRO A 119 -7.60 -2.26 0.75
CA PRO A 119 -8.12 -2.70 -0.54
C PRO A 119 -8.55 -1.55 -1.47
N CYS A 120 -8.76 -0.35 -0.94
CA CYS A 120 -9.28 0.82 -1.67
C CYS A 120 -8.23 1.91 -1.85
N GLN A 121 -7.32 2.06 -0.89
CA GLN A 121 -6.20 3.01 -0.92
C GLN A 121 -4.87 2.28 -0.67
N PRO A 122 -4.45 1.37 -1.56
CA PRO A 122 -3.23 0.61 -1.38
C PRO A 122 -2.01 1.52 -1.38
N MET A 123 -1.08 1.24 -0.45
CA MET A 123 0.24 1.89 -0.38
C MET A 123 1.37 0.95 -0.83
N ALA A 124 1.02 -0.17 -1.46
CA ALA A 124 1.93 -1.15 -2.00
C ALA A 124 1.44 -1.65 -3.37
N PHE A 125 2.32 -1.66 -4.36
CA PHE A 125 2.00 -1.99 -5.74
C PHE A 125 3.01 -3.00 -6.30
N SER A 126 2.55 -4.22 -6.58
CA SER A 126 3.41 -5.28 -7.15
C SER A 126 3.74 -5.03 -8.62
N GLU A 127 4.96 -5.41 -8.99
CA GLU A 127 5.47 -5.44 -10.36
C GLU A 127 5.15 -4.14 -11.14
N PRO A 128 5.54 -2.97 -10.61
CA PRO A 128 5.25 -1.70 -11.25
C PRO A 128 5.90 -1.64 -12.63
N GLN A 129 5.12 -1.21 -13.64
CA GLN A 129 5.64 -1.02 -14.99
C GLN A 129 6.72 0.08 -15.00
N ALA A 130 7.62 0.04 -15.99
CA ALA A 130 8.71 1.02 -16.08
C ALA A 130 8.18 2.46 -16.22
N GLU A 131 7.05 2.63 -16.91
CA GLU A 131 6.34 3.90 -17.05
C GLU A 131 5.88 4.44 -15.69
N VAL A 132 5.32 3.57 -14.83
CA VAL A 132 4.91 3.94 -13.47
C VAL A 132 6.12 4.40 -12.65
N ILE A 133 7.26 3.71 -12.77
CA ILE A 133 8.47 4.12 -12.05
C ILE A 133 8.94 5.49 -12.52
N ALA A 134 8.92 5.75 -13.83
CA ALA A 134 9.26 7.06 -14.38
C ALA A 134 8.30 8.16 -13.90
N ASP A 135 7.00 7.86 -13.78
CA ASP A 135 6.00 8.80 -13.26
C ASP A 135 6.27 9.15 -11.78
N ILE A 136 6.66 8.17 -10.97
CA ILE A 136 7.03 8.39 -9.55
C ILE A 136 8.32 9.19 -9.42
N GLU A 137 9.32 8.93 -10.26
CA GLU A 137 10.55 9.74 -10.30
C GLU A 137 10.24 11.18 -10.75
N ALA A 138 9.40 11.38 -11.77
CA ALA A 138 8.95 12.70 -12.19
C ALA A 138 8.17 13.42 -11.09
N CYS A 139 7.38 12.69 -10.30
CA CYS A 139 6.69 13.19 -9.13
C CYS A 139 7.65 13.74 -8.06
N MET A 140 8.74 13.03 -7.78
CA MET A 140 9.81 13.48 -6.87
C MET A 140 10.45 14.80 -7.33
N ASP A 141 10.55 15.00 -8.65
CA ASP A 141 11.05 16.23 -9.26
C ASP A 141 10.00 17.36 -9.34
N GLY A 142 8.79 17.16 -8.79
CA GLY A 142 7.68 18.12 -8.83
C GLY A 142 6.92 18.16 -10.15
N ASN A 143 7.12 17.18 -11.04
CA ASN A 143 6.49 17.07 -12.35
C ASN A 143 5.48 15.90 -12.42
N CYS A 144 4.74 15.65 -11.32
CA CYS A 144 3.73 14.59 -11.27
C CYS A 144 2.75 14.66 -12.46
N PRO A 145 2.52 13.54 -13.17
CA PRO A 145 1.48 13.47 -14.19
C PRO A 145 0.08 13.60 -13.57
N LYS A 146 -0.90 13.99 -14.39
CA LYS A 146 -2.31 14.21 -14.01
C LYS A 146 -3.24 13.32 -14.81
#